data_AF-A0A4R6PPK1-F1
#
_entry.id   AF-A0A4R6PPK1-F1
#
_cell.length_a   1.000
_cell.length_b   1.000
_cell.length_c   1.000
_cell.angle_alpha   90.00
_cell.angle_beta   90.00
_cell.angle_gamma   90.00
#
_symmetry.space_group_name_H-M   'P 1'
#
loop_
_entity.id
_entity.type
_entity.pdbx_description
1 polymer ?
#
loop_
_entity_poly.entity_id
_entity_poly.type
_entity_poly.pdbx_seq_one_letter_code
_entity_poly.pdbx_strand_id
1 'polypeptide(L)'
;MRVPHARRLGLICASVAVIAGSVIAGCAQQVAGSPTTDPAEVAAYKTEAAASSSAAASSRAAAARTKAIEDNCGQFPTTTGAGVTAYNDFVKAHDENAPDYAAKREAAAVALDTAATAVESGVAAAAGALPTELADKFTAYVVAARELSAETRKMTYSSAVGGLNDASRKINQARTEVQQACPRR
;
A
#
# COMPACT_ATOMS: atom_id res chain seq x y z
N MET A 1 43.22 7.55 81.20
CA MET A 1 42.42 8.27 80.19
C MET A 1 41.06 7.56 80.07
N ARG A 2 39.96 8.20 80.49
CA ARG A 2 38.62 7.59 80.40
C ARG A 2 38.01 7.92 79.04
N VAL A 3 37.81 6.89 78.22
CA VAL A 3 37.17 7.00 76.90
C VAL A 3 35.68 7.28 77.10
N PRO A 4 35.11 8.37 76.54
CA PRO A 4 33.67 8.58 76.60
C PRO A 4 32.96 7.45 75.84
N HIS A 5 31.92 6.89 76.46
CA HIS A 5 31.17 5.74 75.93
C HIS A 5 30.54 6.07 74.56
N ALA A 6 31.05 5.43 73.50
CA ALA A 6 30.60 5.56 72.11
C ALA A 6 29.06 5.48 71.95
N ARG A 7 28.40 4.72 72.83
CA ARG A 7 26.94 4.56 72.86
C ARG A 7 26.18 5.86 73.19
N ARG A 8 26.73 6.75 74.02
CA ARG A 8 26.12 8.05 74.36
C ARG A 8 26.32 9.08 73.25
N LEU A 9 27.47 9.03 72.57
CA LEU A 9 27.75 9.93 71.44
C LEU A 9 26.84 9.63 70.24
N GLY A 10 26.58 8.34 69.95
CA GLY A 10 25.69 7.93 68.87
C GLY A 10 24.23 8.37 69.05
N LEU A 11 23.72 8.34 70.29
CA LEU A 11 22.36 8.80 70.62
C LEU A 11 22.17 10.32 70.45
N ILE A 12 23.22 11.10 70.70
CA ILE A 12 23.19 12.56 70.52
C ILE A 12 23.18 12.92 69.02
N CYS A 13 24.01 12.26 68.21
CA CYS A 13 24.00 12.51 66.75
C CYS A 13 22.67 12.13 66.10
N ALA A 14 22.07 11.01 66.50
CA ALA A 14 20.78 10.57 65.95
C ALA A 14 19.64 11.54 66.30
N SER A 15 19.62 12.07 67.53
CA SER A 15 18.60 13.03 67.96
C SER A 15 18.76 14.38 67.24
N VAL A 16 20.00 14.86 67.05
CA VAL A 16 20.26 16.08 66.27
C VAL A 16 19.83 15.92 64.81
N ALA A 17 20.09 14.77 64.18
CA ALA A 17 19.69 14.52 62.79
C ALA A 17 18.17 14.51 62.59
N VAL A 18 17.41 13.90 63.53
CA VAL A 18 15.95 13.86 63.48
C VAL A 18 15.35 15.26 63.69
N ILE A 19 15.91 16.04 64.61
CA ILE A 19 15.46 17.42 64.86
C ILE A 19 15.79 18.32 63.67
N ALA A 20 16.98 18.20 63.08
CA ALA A 20 17.34 18.96 61.89
C ALA A 20 16.47 18.59 60.68
N GLY A 21 16.19 17.30 60.48
CA GLY A 21 15.32 16.83 59.38
C GLY A 21 13.87 17.29 59.52
N SER A 22 13.33 17.33 60.74
CA SER A 22 11.95 17.79 60.97
C SER A 22 11.79 19.31 60.81
N VAL A 23 12.82 20.10 61.11
CA VAL A 23 12.82 21.55 60.84
C VAL A 23 12.88 21.86 59.35
N ILE A 24 13.64 21.09 58.56
CA ILE A 24 13.69 21.25 57.09
C ILE A 24 12.35 20.89 56.44
N ALA A 25 11.67 19.85 56.93
CA ALA A 25 10.33 19.49 56.46
C ALA A 25 9.25 20.49 56.92
N GLY A 26 9.42 21.13 58.09
CA GLY A 26 8.48 22.11 58.65
C GLY A 26 8.58 23.52 58.09
N CYS A 27 9.70 23.87 57.43
CA CYS A 27 9.89 25.14 56.74
C CYS A 27 9.61 25.07 55.23
N ALA A 28 9.27 23.89 54.71
CA ALA A 28 8.75 23.78 53.35
C ALA A 28 7.31 24.31 53.34
N GLN A 29 7.16 25.63 53.15
CA GLN A 29 5.89 26.19 52.72
C GLN A 29 5.53 25.53 51.39
N GLN A 30 4.62 24.56 51.41
CA GLN A 30 3.90 24.15 50.21
C GLN A 30 3.18 25.40 49.71
N VAL A 31 3.78 26.09 48.73
CA VAL A 31 3.05 27.07 47.94
C VAL A 31 1.94 26.27 47.27
N ALA A 32 0.70 26.53 47.66
CA ALA A 32 -0.47 25.97 47.00
C ALA A 32 -0.59 26.60 45.60
N GLY A 33 0.32 26.22 44.71
CA GLY A 33 0.24 26.50 43.28
C GLY A 33 -0.54 25.36 42.65
N SER A 34 -1.77 25.61 42.22
CA SER A 34 -2.40 24.71 41.26
C SER A 34 -1.58 24.83 39.96
N PRO A 35 -0.98 23.76 39.42
CA PRO A 35 -0.27 23.85 38.15
C PRO A 35 -1.28 24.23 37.06
N THR A 36 -1.28 25.49 36.66
CA THR A 36 -2.09 25.98 35.53
C THR A 36 -1.23 25.87 34.28
N THR A 37 -1.70 25.18 33.25
CA THR A 37 -1.02 25.14 31.96
C THR A 37 -1.11 26.50 31.27
N ASP A 38 -0.02 26.96 30.66
CA ASP A 38 -0.04 28.15 29.83
C ASP A 38 -0.89 27.84 28.57
N PRO A 39 -1.99 28.56 28.32
CA PRO A 39 -2.82 28.34 27.14
C PRO A 39 -2.05 28.51 25.82
N ALA A 40 -1.00 29.33 25.78
CA ALA A 40 -0.14 29.50 24.61
C ALA A 40 0.70 28.24 24.37
N GLU A 41 1.25 27.64 25.42
CA GLU A 41 2.04 26.40 25.35
C GLU A 41 1.16 25.20 24.95
N VAL A 42 -0.07 25.13 25.49
CA VAL A 42 -1.07 24.11 25.07
C VAL A 42 -1.47 24.29 23.61
N ALA A 43 -1.65 25.52 23.14
CA ALA A 43 -1.98 25.81 21.74
C ALA A 43 -0.82 25.46 20.80
N ALA A 44 0.42 25.77 21.18
CA ALA A 44 1.63 25.40 20.45
C ALA A 44 1.76 23.88 20.35
N TYR A 45 1.66 23.16 21.47
CA TYR A 45 1.72 21.69 21.49
C TYR A 45 0.63 21.05 20.61
N LYS A 46 -0.61 21.52 20.68
CA LYS A 46 -1.70 21.02 19.83
C LYS A 46 -1.41 21.22 18.35
N THR A 47 -0.83 22.36 17.99
CA THR A 47 -0.47 22.69 16.60
C THR A 47 0.66 21.79 16.11
N GLU A 48 1.70 21.59 16.92
CA GLU A 48 2.83 20.70 16.59
C GLU A 48 2.39 19.22 16.51
N ALA A 49 1.54 18.77 17.43
CA ALA A 49 0.98 17.43 17.41
C ALA A 49 0.09 17.19 16.16
N ALA A 50 -0.70 18.18 15.78
CA ALA A 50 -1.50 18.14 14.56
C ALA A 50 -0.62 18.13 13.30
N ALA A 51 0.41 18.99 13.24
CA ALA A 51 1.37 19.02 12.16
C ALA A 51 2.12 17.69 12.03
N SER A 52 2.63 17.14 13.13
CA SER A 52 3.31 15.84 13.17
C SER A 52 2.40 14.70 12.74
N SER A 53 1.13 14.71 13.19
CA SER A 53 0.13 13.71 12.79
C SER A 53 -0.18 13.80 11.30
N SER A 54 -0.34 15.01 10.76
CA SER A 54 -0.55 15.23 9.33
C SER A 54 0.65 14.81 8.47
N ALA A 55 1.87 15.07 8.94
CA ALA A 55 3.10 14.65 8.27
C ALA A 55 3.21 13.12 8.26
N ALA A 56 2.96 12.46 9.40
CA ALA A 56 2.96 11.01 9.48
C ALA A 56 1.89 10.37 8.59
N ALA A 57 0.68 10.93 8.54
CA ALA A 57 -0.38 10.48 7.65
C ALA A 57 0.01 10.64 6.17
N SER A 58 0.59 11.78 5.82
CA SER A 58 1.07 12.06 4.45
C SER A 58 2.17 11.09 4.03
N SER A 59 3.13 10.81 4.92
CA SER A 59 4.20 9.83 4.66
C SER A 59 3.65 8.43 4.44
N ARG A 60 2.64 8.00 5.23
CA ARG A 60 1.98 6.69 5.04
C ARG A 60 1.23 6.63 3.71
N ALA A 61 0.52 7.69 3.32
CA ALA A 61 -0.18 7.76 2.05
C ALA A 61 0.79 7.70 0.86
N ALA A 62 1.92 8.41 0.94
CA ALA A 62 2.97 8.36 -0.07
C ALA A 62 3.57 6.94 -0.19
N ALA A 63 3.89 6.30 0.93
CA ALA A 63 4.40 4.93 0.93
C ALA A 63 3.40 3.91 0.37
N ALA A 64 2.11 4.04 0.73
CA ALA A 64 1.04 3.21 0.18
C ALA A 64 0.89 3.39 -1.34
N ARG A 65 0.98 4.63 -1.83
CA ARG A 65 0.97 4.94 -3.27
C ARG A 65 2.15 4.30 -4.00
N THR A 66 3.37 4.48 -3.49
CA THR A 66 4.57 3.88 -4.11
C THR A 66 4.44 2.36 -4.18
N LYS A 67 4.06 1.72 -3.07
CA LYS A 67 3.85 0.28 -3.02
C LYS A 67 2.76 -0.19 -3.99
N ALA A 68 1.64 0.52 -4.07
CA ALA A 68 0.56 0.19 -5.00
C ALA A 68 1.01 0.25 -6.46
N ILE A 69 1.80 1.27 -6.82
CA ILE A 69 2.39 1.39 -8.16
C ILE A 69 3.35 0.23 -8.42
N GLU A 70 4.28 -0.05 -7.49
CA GLU A 70 5.27 -1.13 -7.63
C GLU A 70 4.62 -2.51 -7.78
N ASP A 71 3.62 -2.83 -6.95
CA ASP A 71 2.93 -4.12 -6.97
C ASP A 71 2.17 -4.30 -8.30
N ASN A 72 1.37 -3.30 -8.70
CA ASN A 72 0.55 -3.40 -9.92
C ASN A 72 1.41 -3.38 -11.19
N CYS A 73 2.30 -2.40 -11.33
CA CYS A 73 3.19 -2.31 -12.50
C CYS A 73 4.18 -3.46 -12.55
N GLY A 74 4.60 -4.00 -11.41
CA GLY A 74 5.55 -5.10 -11.35
C GLY A 74 4.97 -6.45 -11.76
N GLN A 75 3.70 -6.71 -11.42
CA GLN A 75 3.02 -7.96 -11.79
C GLN A 75 2.44 -7.91 -13.20
N PHE A 76 2.04 -6.72 -13.69
CA PHE A 76 1.32 -6.56 -14.95
C PHE A 76 1.95 -7.27 -16.16
N PRO A 77 3.28 -7.18 -16.44
CA PRO A 77 3.87 -7.88 -17.59
C PRO A 77 3.71 -9.40 -17.51
N THR A 78 3.88 -9.99 -16.32
CA THR A 78 3.75 -11.43 -16.10
C THR A 78 2.31 -11.88 -16.25
N THR A 79 1.37 -11.16 -15.61
CA THR A 79 -0.06 -11.46 -15.65
C THR A 79 -0.62 -11.39 -17.08
N THR A 80 -0.25 -10.36 -17.83
CA THR A 80 -0.76 -10.15 -19.20
C THR A 80 -0.02 -10.98 -20.25
N GLY A 81 1.24 -11.36 -19.98
CA GLY A 81 2.04 -12.22 -20.85
C GLY A 81 1.42 -13.60 -21.07
N ALA A 82 0.84 -14.20 -20.04
CA ALA A 82 0.16 -15.50 -20.16
C ALA A 82 -1.03 -15.45 -21.14
N GLY A 83 -1.83 -14.37 -21.09
CA GLY A 83 -2.93 -14.16 -22.03
C GLY A 83 -2.46 -14.00 -23.48
N VAL A 84 -1.35 -13.29 -23.70
CA VAL A 84 -0.76 -13.13 -25.03
C VAL A 84 -0.24 -14.45 -25.59
N THR A 85 0.44 -15.26 -24.78
CA THR A 85 0.91 -16.58 -25.21
C THR A 85 -0.26 -17.46 -25.64
N ALA A 86 -1.30 -17.58 -24.81
CA ALA A 86 -2.47 -18.41 -25.12
C ALA A 86 -3.22 -17.89 -26.36
N TYR A 87 -3.35 -16.58 -26.52
CA TYR A 87 -3.94 -15.98 -27.71
C TYR A 87 -3.15 -16.29 -28.98
N ASN A 88 -1.82 -16.20 -28.93
CA ASN A 88 -0.96 -16.55 -30.07
C ASN A 88 -1.06 -18.03 -30.43
N ASP A 89 -1.16 -18.92 -29.43
CA ASP A 89 -1.37 -20.35 -29.66
C ASP A 89 -2.71 -20.63 -30.35
N PHE A 90 -3.76 -19.89 -29.98
CA PHE A 90 -5.06 -19.92 -30.66
C PHE A 90 -4.96 -19.45 -32.11
N VAL A 91 -4.33 -18.29 -32.38
CA VAL A 91 -4.15 -17.77 -33.74
C VAL A 91 -3.39 -18.76 -34.60
N LYS A 92 -2.30 -19.33 -34.08
CA LYS A 92 -1.54 -20.37 -34.76
C LYS A 92 -2.40 -21.60 -35.10
N ALA A 93 -3.22 -22.05 -34.16
CA ALA A 93 -4.12 -23.19 -34.39
C ALA A 93 -5.20 -22.89 -35.43
N HIS A 94 -5.67 -21.64 -35.50
CA HIS A 94 -6.59 -21.19 -36.56
C HIS A 94 -5.90 -21.25 -37.94
N ASP A 95 -4.71 -20.67 -38.06
CA ASP A 95 -3.94 -20.62 -39.31
C ASP A 95 -3.56 -22.01 -39.83
N GLU A 96 -3.22 -22.94 -38.93
CA GLU A 96 -2.81 -24.31 -39.27
C GLU A 96 -3.99 -25.28 -39.49
N ASN A 97 -5.24 -24.83 -39.30
CA ASN A 97 -6.41 -25.71 -39.24
C ASN A 97 -6.24 -26.88 -38.25
N ALA A 98 -5.66 -26.59 -37.09
CA ALA A 98 -5.26 -27.61 -36.13
C ALA A 98 -6.48 -28.31 -35.49
N PRO A 99 -6.42 -29.63 -35.23
CA PRO A 99 -7.53 -30.37 -34.65
C PRO A 99 -7.91 -29.92 -33.23
N ASP A 100 -6.98 -29.27 -32.51
CA ASP A 100 -7.16 -28.73 -31.17
C ASP A 100 -7.60 -27.25 -31.13
N TYR A 101 -7.92 -26.65 -32.28
CA TYR A 101 -8.35 -25.26 -32.41
C TYR A 101 -9.41 -24.82 -31.40
N ALA A 102 -10.48 -25.62 -31.24
CA ALA A 102 -11.56 -25.26 -30.33
C ALA A 102 -11.10 -25.21 -28.87
N ALA A 103 -10.21 -26.12 -28.47
CA ALA A 103 -9.63 -26.14 -27.12
C ALA A 103 -8.71 -24.94 -26.91
N LYS A 104 -7.87 -24.61 -27.90
CA LYS A 104 -6.97 -23.45 -27.83
C LYS A 104 -7.71 -22.11 -27.85
N ARG A 105 -8.81 -22.00 -28.60
CA ARG A 105 -9.71 -20.84 -28.58
C ARG A 105 -10.25 -20.59 -27.18
N GLU A 106 -10.77 -21.62 -26.52
CA GLU A 106 -11.26 -21.45 -25.14
C GLU A 106 -10.14 -21.20 -24.14
N ALA A 107 -8.99 -21.87 -24.27
CA ALA A 107 -7.84 -21.61 -23.43
C ALA A 107 -7.38 -20.14 -23.53
N ALA A 108 -7.34 -19.59 -24.75
CA ALA A 108 -7.04 -18.18 -24.97
C ALA A 108 -8.05 -17.24 -24.30
N ALA A 109 -9.35 -17.49 -24.50
CA ALA A 109 -10.40 -16.67 -23.89
C ALA A 109 -10.36 -16.71 -22.35
N VAL A 110 -10.19 -17.89 -21.76
CA VAL A 110 -10.03 -18.07 -20.31
C VAL A 110 -8.78 -17.37 -19.79
N ALA A 111 -7.65 -17.45 -20.50
CA ALA A 111 -6.41 -16.79 -20.10
C ALA A 111 -6.55 -15.25 -20.14
N LEU A 112 -7.25 -14.70 -21.14
CA LEU A 112 -7.56 -13.27 -21.24
C LEU A 112 -8.46 -12.82 -20.08
N ASP A 113 -9.53 -13.56 -19.78
CA ASP A 113 -10.43 -13.26 -18.65
C ASP A 113 -9.71 -13.35 -17.29
N THR A 114 -8.83 -14.34 -17.14
CA THR A 114 -8.01 -14.53 -15.95
C THR A 114 -7.03 -13.37 -15.77
N ALA A 115 -6.35 -12.94 -16.84
CA ALA A 115 -5.46 -11.78 -16.81
C ALA A 115 -6.24 -10.50 -16.47
N ALA A 116 -7.43 -10.31 -17.05
CA ALA A 116 -8.30 -9.18 -16.73
C ALA A 116 -8.71 -9.18 -15.25
N THR A 117 -9.13 -10.33 -14.71
CA THR A 117 -9.54 -10.48 -13.31
C THR A 117 -8.38 -10.22 -12.35
N ALA A 118 -7.18 -10.68 -12.68
CA ALA A 118 -5.99 -10.44 -11.86
C ALA A 118 -5.61 -8.95 -11.83
N VAL A 119 -5.66 -8.25 -12.98
CA VAL A 119 -5.42 -6.80 -13.04
C VAL A 119 -6.48 -6.02 -12.26
N GLU A 120 -7.75 -6.35 -12.45
CA GLU A 120 -8.86 -5.74 -11.71
C GLU A 120 -8.72 -5.93 -10.19
N SER A 121 -8.33 -7.13 -9.77
CA SER A 121 -8.07 -7.45 -8.36
C SER A 121 -6.89 -6.66 -7.80
N GLY A 122 -5.82 -6.47 -8.59
CA GLY A 122 -4.67 -5.63 -8.20
C GLY A 122 -5.05 -4.17 -7.98
N VAL A 123 -5.89 -3.62 -8.86
CA VAL A 123 -6.41 -2.24 -8.74
C VAL A 123 -7.31 -2.11 -7.51
N ALA A 124 -8.20 -3.08 -7.27
CA ALA A 124 -9.04 -3.09 -6.08
C ALA A 124 -8.22 -3.20 -4.79
N ALA A 125 -7.20 -4.06 -4.77
CA ALA A 125 -6.30 -4.26 -3.63
C ALA A 125 -5.47 -3.00 -3.30
N ALA A 126 -5.22 -2.13 -4.28
CA ALA A 126 -4.57 -0.84 -4.04
C ALA A 126 -5.44 0.15 -3.25
N ALA A 127 -6.75 -0.11 -3.09
CA ALA A 127 -7.67 0.67 -2.25
C ALA A 127 -7.61 2.20 -2.49
N GLY A 128 -7.47 2.61 -3.76
CA GLY A 128 -7.38 4.02 -4.16
C GLY A 128 -6.01 4.67 -3.99
N ALA A 129 -4.98 3.92 -3.57
CA ALA A 129 -3.62 4.44 -3.48
C ALA A 129 -2.94 4.64 -4.84
N LEU A 130 -3.48 4.04 -5.92
CA LEU A 130 -3.00 4.28 -7.28
C LEU A 130 -3.33 5.72 -7.74
N PRO A 131 -2.44 6.36 -8.52
CA PRO A 131 -2.82 7.55 -9.27
C PRO A 131 -4.03 7.25 -10.16
N THR A 132 -5.02 8.15 -10.19
CA THR A 132 -6.27 7.97 -10.95
C THR A 132 -6.00 7.61 -12.41
N GLU A 133 -5.10 8.36 -13.07
CA GLU A 133 -4.74 8.08 -14.46
C GLU A 133 -4.21 6.65 -14.68
N LEU A 134 -3.40 6.14 -13.75
CA LEU A 134 -2.85 4.79 -13.86
C LEU A 134 -3.93 3.73 -13.60
N ALA A 135 -4.81 3.96 -12.63
CA ALA A 135 -5.95 3.09 -12.38
C ALA A 135 -6.88 3.01 -13.61
N ASP A 136 -7.17 4.15 -14.24
CA ASP A 136 -8.00 4.21 -15.45
C ASP A 136 -7.40 3.41 -16.61
N LYS A 137 -6.08 3.48 -16.81
CA LYS A 137 -5.38 2.68 -17.84
C LYS A 137 -5.45 1.17 -17.55
N PHE A 138 -5.30 0.76 -16.29
CA PHE A 138 -5.51 -0.64 -15.92
C PHE A 138 -6.95 -1.09 -16.19
N THR A 139 -7.94 -0.26 -15.85
CA THR A 139 -9.35 -0.55 -16.14
C THR A 139 -9.61 -0.63 -17.64
N ALA A 140 -9.03 0.25 -18.45
CA ALA A 140 -9.12 0.20 -19.90
C ALA A 140 -8.54 -1.11 -20.47
N TYR A 141 -7.41 -1.58 -19.93
CA TYR A 141 -6.86 -2.90 -20.25
C TYR A 141 -7.83 -4.03 -19.89
N VAL A 142 -8.44 -4.01 -18.70
CA VAL A 142 -9.40 -5.03 -18.26
C VAL A 142 -10.60 -5.11 -19.21
N VAL A 143 -11.15 -3.97 -19.62
CA VAL A 143 -12.26 -3.91 -20.59
C VAL A 143 -11.82 -4.48 -21.94
N ALA A 144 -10.68 -4.06 -22.47
CA ALA A 144 -10.17 -4.52 -23.75
C ALA A 144 -9.85 -6.03 -23.76
N ALA A 145 -9.33 -6.56 -22.65
CA ALA A 145 -9.06 -7.99 -22.49
C ALA A 145 -10.34 -8.83 -22.50
N ARG A 146 -11.39 -8.37 -21.81
CA ARG A 146 -12.72 -9.00 -21.83
C ARG A 146 -13.38 -8.91 -23.20
N GLU A 147 -13.20 -7.79 -23.91
CA GLU A 147 -13.67 -7.63 -25.29
C GLU A 147 -12.98 -8.63 -26.23
N LEU A 148 -11.65 -8.74 -26.19
CA LEU A 148 -10.91 -9.72 -27.00
C LEU A 148 -11.30 -11.15 -26.65
N SER A 149 -11.49 -11.45 -25.37
CA SER A 149 -11.96 -12.76 -24.90
C SER A 149 -13.32 -13.11 -25.51
N ALA A 150 -14.28 -12.18 -25.50
CA ALA A 150 -15.59 -12.35 -26.11
C ALA A 150 -15.52 -12.56 -27.63
N GLU A 151 -14.71 -11.77 -28.35
CA GLU A 151 -14.50 -11.96 -29.79
C GLU A 151 -13.81 -13.28 -30.10
N THR A 152 -12.83 -13.68 -29.30
CA THR A 152 -12.12 -14.96 -29.44
C THR A 152 -13.11 -16.13 -29.39
N ARG A 153 -14.08 -16.12 -28.47
CA ARG A 153 -15.10 -17.19 -28.37
C ARG A 153 -16.04 -17.28 -29.58
N LYS A 154 -16.26 -16.17 -30.29
CA LYS A 154 -17.09 -16.15 -31.52
C LYS A 154 -16.37 -16.76 -32.73
N MET A 155 -15.07 -17.02 -32.61
CA MET A 155 -14.27 -17.47 -33.73
C MET A 155 -14.54 -18.93 -34.10
N THR A 156 -14.76 -19.14 -35.40
CA THR A 156 -14.72 -20.41 -36.11
C THR A 156 -13.77 -20.27 -37.29
N TYR A 157 -13.46 -21.37 -37.99
CA TYR A 157 -12.62 -21.32 -39.17
C TYR A 157 -13.16 -20.43 -40.30
N SER A 158 -14.48 -20.21 -40.35
CA SER A 158 -15.14 -19.38 -41.36
C SER A 158 -15.59 -18.01 -40.84
N SER A 159 -15.35 -17.69 -39.57
CA SER A 159 -15.75 -16.40 -38.99
C SER A 159 -14.96 -15.25 -39.59
N ALA A 160 -15.62 -14.12 -39.83
CA ALA A 160 -14.93 -12.89 -40.22
C ALA A 160 -14.05 -12.39 -39.07
N VAL A 161 -12.77 -12.12 -39.35
CA VAL A 161 -11.76 -11.72 -38.35
C VAL A 161 -11.78 -10.23 -38.00
N GLY A 162 -12.70 -9.45 -38.56
CA GLY A 162 -12.76 -7.99 -38.36
C GLY A 162 -12.87 -7.60 -36.88
N GLY A 163 -13.88 -8.13 -36.18
CA GLY A 163 -14.10 -7.87 -34.75
C GLY A 163 -12.92 -8.34 -33.87
N LEU A 164 -12.37 -9.51 -34.17
CA LEU A 164 -11.19 -10.04 -33.49
C LEU A 164 -9.98 -9.11 -33.66
N ASN A 165 -9.73 -8.62 -34.88
CA ASN A 165 -8.61 -7.72 -35.18
C ASN A 165 -8.78 -6.35 -34.51
N ASP A 166 -9.99 -5.82 -34.45
CA ASP A 166 -10.30 -4.58 -33.72
C ASP A 166 -10.04 -4.74 -32.22
N ALA A 167 -10.57 -5.81 -31.61
CA ALA A 167 -10.35 -6.10 -30.20
C ALA A 167 -8.86 -6.35 -29.88
N SER A 168 -8.15 -7.06 -30.77
CA SER A 168 -6.70 -7.31 -30.65
C SER A 168 -5.88 -6.01 -30.70
N ARG A 169 -6.23 -5.07 -31.58
CA ARG A 169 -5.61 -3.72 -31.57
C ARG A 169 -5.88 -2.97 -30.28
N LYS A 170 -7.13 -2.97 -29.78
CA LYS A 170 -7.51 -2.28 -28.55
C LYS A 170 -6.75 -2.78 -27.33
N ILE A 171 -6.67 -4.10 -27.12
CA ILE A 171 -5.94 -4.65 -25.96
C ILE A 171 -4.43 -4.36 -26.06
N ASN A 172 -3.85 -4.42 -27.26
CA ASN A 172 -2.43 -4.12 -27.46
C ASN A 172 -2.15 -2.65 -27.13
N GLN A 173 -3.00 -1.74 -27.60
CA GLN A 173 -2.91 -0.31 -27.27
C GLN A 173 -3.02 -0.09 -25.76
N ALA A 174 -4.06 -0.64 -25.11
CA ALA A 174 -4.25 -0.49 -23.66
C ALA A 174 -3.07 -1.07 -22.86
N ARG A 175 -2.50 -2.20 -23.30
CA ARG A 175 -1.30 -2.77 -22.68
C ARG A 175 -0.10 -1.83 -22.80
N THR A 176 0.12 -1.24 -23.97
CA THR A 176 1.19 -0.26 -24.19
C THR A 176 0.99 0.99 -23.35
N GLU A 177 -0.23 1.50 -23.22
CA GLU A 177 -0.53 2.66 -22.38
C GLU A 177 -0.22 2.42 -20.90
N VAL A 178 -0.56 1.24 -20.38
CA VAL A 178 -0.17 0.85 -19.01
C VAL A 178 1.36 0.79 -18.88
N GLN A 179 2.05 0.15 -19.84
CA GLN A 179 3.51 0.04 -19.82
C GLN A 179 4.21 1.40 -19.85
N GLN A 180 3.66 2.37 -20.59
CA GLN A 180 4.19 3.73 -20.66
C GLN A 180 3.92 4.54 -19.38
N ALA A 181 2.79 4.28 -18.71
CA ALA A 181 2.44 4.96 -17.46
C ALA A 181 3.17 4.38 -16.24
N CYS A 182 3.58 3.12 -16.30
CA CYS A 182 4.37 2.48 -15.26
C CYS A 182 5.82 3.00 -15.24
N PRO A 183 6.45 3.14 -14.06
CA PRO A 183 7.85 3.53 -13.96
C PRO A 183 8.76 2.56 -14.74
N ARG A 184 9.69 3.10 -15.51
CA ARG A 184 10.73 2.28 -16.17
C ARG A 184 11.58 1.61 -15.09
N ARG A 185 11.73 0.29 -15.19
CA ARG A 185 12.69 -0.46 -14.39
C ARG A 185 14.09 -0.29 -14.95
#